data_AF-A0A0T6ZZH0-F1
#
_entry.id   AF-A0A0T6ZZH0-F1
#
_cell.length_a   1.000
_cell.length_b   1.000
_cell.length_c   1.000
_cell.angle_alpha   90.00
_cell.angle_beta   90.00
_cell.angle_gamma   90.00
#
_symmetry.space_group_name_H-M   'P 1'
#
loop_
_entity.id
_entity.type
_entity.pdbx_description
1 polymer ?
#
loop_
_entity_poly.entity_id
_entity_poly.type
_entity_poly.pdbx_seq_one_letter_code
_entity_poly.pdbx_strand_id
1 'polypeptide(L)'
;MSDVRSAVSPCGRIAEPLQVIRLSIDSVDAARRQFPGYRLTRLVGARLELDEKDIDRLSDMLGVDLLRPVAGASKPFDHHLRHVIALYELSALFRDDGHAPYHHAIRPTGYDYHRDKVDPSGMELWRADYRVMPDVRQMMAASIRWLHRAGKDNVWLRRVPCTWHAAEAIACLRANGAFEDWARLYALYPGW
;
A
#
# COMPACT_ATOMS: atom_id res chain seq x y z
N MET A 1 -36.40 -39.23 -9.25
CA MET A 1 -35.41 -39.55 -8.20
C MET A 1 -34.09 -39.85 -8.89
N SER A 2 -33.09 -39.02 -8.61
CA SER A 2 -31.66 -39.34 -8.51
C SER A 2 -30.81 -38.15 -8.98
N ASP A 3 -30.49 -37.33 -7.97
CA ASP A 3 -29.21 -36.65 -7.73
C ASP A 3 -28.50 -35.92 -8.89
N VAL A 4 -28.91 -34.66 -9.07
CA VAL A 4 -27.95 -33.61 -9.45
C VAL A 4 -27.17 -33.26 -8.20
N ARG A 5 -26.05 -33.95 -7.97
CA ARG A 5 -25.03 -33.50 -7.03
C ARG A 5 -24.43 -32.22 -7.60
N SER A 6 -24.98 -31.10 -7.14
CA SER A 6 -24.40 -29.77 -7.26
C SER A 6 -22.99 -29.84 -6.69
N ALA A 7 -22.00 -29.85 -7.57
CA ALA A 7 -20.60 -29.76 -7.20
C ALA A 7 -20.37 -28.35 -6.65
N VAL A 8 -20.49 -28.22 -5.32
CA VAL A 8 -19.95 -27.10 -4.58
C VAL A 8 -18.45 -27.08 -4.88
N SER A 9 -18.04 -26.16 -5.75
CA SER A 9 -16.64 -25.85 -5.96
C SER A 9 -16.06 -25.43 -4.61
N PRO A 10 -14.94 -26.00 -4.15
CA PRO A 10 -14.39 -25.65 -2.86
C PRO A 10 -13.99 -24.18 -2.92
N CYS A 11 -14.52 -23.39 -1.97
CA CYS A 11 -14.17 -22.00 -1.76
C CYS A 11 -12.66 -21.83 -1.94
N GLY A 12 -12.27 -21.17 -3.04
CA GLY A 12 -10.89 -21.12 -3.51
C GLY A 12 -9.98 -20.59 -2.41
N ARG A 13 -8.81 -21.21 -2.26
CA ARG A 13 -7.81 -20.82 -1.25
C ARG A 13 -7.54 -19.31 -1.36
N ILE A 14 -7.89 -18.55 -0.32
CA ILE A 14 -7.62 -17.10 -0.24
C ILE A 14 -6.10 -16.88 -0.38
N ALA A 15 -5.69 -15.89 -1.17
CA ALA A 15 -4.27 -15.55 -1.32
C ALA A 15 -3.63 -15.21 0.05
N GLU A 16 -2.37 -15.60 0.27
CA GLU A 16 -1.63 -15.35 1.52
C GLU A 16 -1.75 -13.90 2.04
N PRO A 17 -1.52 -12.83 1.24
CA PRO A 17 -1.68 -11.45 1.72
C PRO A 17 -3.10 -11.14 2.21
N LEU A 18 -4.14 -11.69 1.56
CA LEU A 18 -5.53 -11.52 2.00
C LEU A 18 -5.81 -12.29 3.29
N GLN A 19 -5.20 -13.47 3.49
CA GLN A 19 -5.29 -14.18 4.78
C GLN A 19 -4.64 -13.37 5.91
N VAL A 20 -3.48 -12.74 5.65
CA VAL A 20 -2.82 -11.85 6.60
C VAL A 20 -3.73 -10.67 6.93
N ILE A 21 -4.32 -10.01 5.92
CA ILE A 21 -5.24 -8.89 6.14
C ILE A 21 -6.44 -9.32 6.98
N ARG A 22 -7.11 -10.42 6.61
CA ARG A 22 -8.29 -10.93 7.31
C ARG A 22 -8.00 -11.19 8.78
N LEU A 23 -6.96 -11.98 9.06
CA LEU A 23 -6.59 -12.28 10.44
C LEU A 23 -6.14 -11.03 11.19
N SER A 24 -5.50 -10.07 10.54
CA SER A 24 -5.09 -8.82 11.20
C SER A 24 -6.29 -7.94 11.57
N ILE A 25 -7.38 -8.01 10.80
CA ILE A 25 -8.65 -7.35 11.12
C ILE A 25 -9.31 -8.03 12.34
N ASP A 26 -9.29 -9.36 12.40
CA ASP A 26 -9.93 -10.15 13.44
C ASP A 26 -9.14 -10.17 14.76
N SER A 27 -7.83 -10.43 14.68
CA SER A 27 -6.91 -10.55 15.83
C SER A 27 -5.45 -10.42 15.42
N VAL A 28 -4.81 -9.32 15.83
CA VAL A 28 -3.37 -9.06 15.62
C VAL A 28 -2.52 -10.21 16.15
N ASP A 29 -2.81 -10.74 17.33
CA ASP A 29 -2.06 -11.84 17.94
C ASP A 29 -2.21 -13.15 17.17
N ALA A 30 -3.41 -13.45 16.65
CA ALA A 30 -3.59 -14.62 15.79
C ALA A 30 -2.79 -14.48 14.50
N ALA A 31 -2.86 -13.31 13.84
CA ALA A 31 -2.10 -13.03 12.63
C ALA A 31 -0.58 -13.15 12.87
N ARG A 32 -0.06 -12.62 13.99
CA ARG A 32 1.36 -12.74 14.37
C ARG A 32 1.77 -14.17 14.68
N ARG A 33 0.91 -14.96 15.34
CA ARG A 33 1.23 -16.37 15.61
C ARG A 33 1.29 -17.19 14.32
N GLN A 34 0.38 -16.93 13.38
CA GLN A 34 0.34 -17.64 12.10
C GLN A 34 1.43 -17.15 11.13
N PHE A 35 1.78 -15.86 11.19
CA PHE A 35 2.69 -15.22 10.24
C PHE A 35 3.80 -14.37 10.94
N PRO A 36 4.63 -14.94 11.83
CA PRO A 36 5.46 -14.20 12.80
C PRO A 36 6.52 -13.25 12.22
N GLY A 37 6.84 -13.38 10.94
CA GLY A 37 7.80 -12.53 10.23
C GLY A 37 7.22 -11.72 9.09
N TYR A 38 5.89 -11.66 8.96
CA TYR A 38 5.26 -11.04 7.79
C TYR A 38 5.29 -9.52 7.88
N ARG A 39 6.16 -8.91 7.09
CA ARG A 39 6.38 -7.46 7.10
C ARG A 39 5.38 -6.73 6.22
N LEU A 40 5.06 -5.49 6.58
CA LEU A 40 4.26 -4.60 5.74
C LEU A 40 4.86 -4.44 4.33
N THR A 41 6.19 -4.39 4.21
CA THR A 41 6.90 -4.36 2.91
C THR A 41 6.48 -5.51 1.99
N ARG A 42 6.35 -6.72 2.55
CA ARG A 42 5.96 -7.93 1.81
C ARG A 42 4.48 -7.85 1.43
N LEU A 43 3.64 -7.40 2.35
CA LEU A 43 2.21 -7.22 2.08
C LEU A 43 1.98 -6.27 0.90
N VAL A 44 2.62 -5.09 0.93
CA VAL A 44 2.52 -4.08 -0.13
C VAL A 44 3.06 -4.63 -1.46
N GLY A 45 4.22 -5.29 -1.44
CA GLY A 45 4.80 -5.90 -2.65
C GLY A 45 3.94 -7.00 -3.27
N ALA A 46 3.24 -7.79 -2.44
CA ALA A 46 2.35 -8.85 -2.89
C ALA A 46 1.16 -8.35 -3.73
N ARG A 47 0.91 -7.03 -3.78
CA ARG A 47 -0.13 -6.46 -4.65
C ARG A 47 0.03 -6.90 -6.10
N LEU A 48 1.27 -6.98 -6.59
CA LEU A 48 1.58 -7.34 -7.97
C LEU A 48 1.21 -8.79 -8.31
N GLU A 49 0.96 -9.63 -7.31
CA GLU A 49 0.58 -11.03 -7.45
C GLU A 49 -0.94 -11.23 -7.36
N LEU A 50 -1.71 -10.20 -6.99
CA LEU A 50 -3.16 -10.26 -6.83
C LEU A 50 -3.89 -9.91 -8.12
N ASP A 51 -4.82 -10.78 -8.49
CA ASP A 51 -5.73 -10.56 -9.62
C ASP A 51 -6.99 -9.79 -9.19
N GLU A 52 -7.87 -9.50 -10.16
CA GLU A 52 -9.13 -8.78 -9.92
C GLU A 52 -10.03 -9.50 -8.90
N LYS A 53 -10.08 -10.84 -8.91
CA LYS A 53 -10.92 -11.62 -7.97
C LYS A 53 -10.40 -11.50 -6.54
N ASP A 54 -9.09 -11.42 -6.38
CA ASP A 54 -8.49 -11.16 -5.07
C ASP A 54 -8.79 -9.75 -4.57
N ILE A 55 -8.86 -8.75 -5.45
CA ILE A 55 -9.27 -7.39 -5.08
C ILE A 55 -10.77 -7.31 -4.74
N ASP A 56 -11.63 -8.05 -5.45
CA ASP A 56 -13.05 -8.18 -5.09
C ASP A 56 -13.21 -8.79 -3.70
N ARG A 57 -12.47 -9.86 -3.39
CA ARG A 57 -12.46 -10.47 -2.04
C ARG A 57 -11.98 -9.51 -0.97
N LEU A 58 -10.97 -8.69 -1.28
CA LEU A 58 -10.50 -7.65 -0.35
C LEU A 58 -11.63 -6.65 -0.06
N SER A 59 -12.35 -6.22 -1.09
CA SER A 59 -13.52 -5.33 -0.97
C SER A 59 -14.62 -5.95 -0.09
N ASP A 60 -14.95 -7.23 -0.32
CA ASP A 60 -15.92 -7.98 0.49
C ASP A 60 -15.49 -8.06 1.96
N MET A 61 -14.21 -8.34 2.22
CA MET A 61 -13.66 -8.41 3.58
C MET A 61 -13.74 -7.09 4.34
N LEU A 62 -13.60 -5.97 3.64
CA LEU A 62 -13.69 -4.63 4.22
C LEU A 62 -15.14 -4.11 4.27
N GLY A 63 -16.06 -4.73 3.54
CA GLY A 63 -17.43 -4.24 3.39
C GLY A 63 -17.54 -2.92 2.61
N VAL A 64 -16.53 -2.60 1.80
CA VAL A 64 -16.46 -1.36 1.01
C VAL A 64 -16.06 -1.67 -0.43
N ASP A 65 -16.63 -0.92 -1.37
CA ASP A 65 -16.25 -0.99 -2.77
C ASP A 65 -14.96 -0.18 -3.02
N LEU A 66 -13.81 -0.85 -2.97
CA LEU A 66 -12.50 -0.25 -3.18
C LEU A 66 -12.26 0.19 -4.63
N LEU A 67 -12.99 -0.40 -5.58
CA LEU A 67 -12.88 -0.11 -7.01
C LEU A 67 -13.90 0.92 -7.48
N ARG A 68 -14.78 1.38 -6.58
CA ARG A 68 -15.80 2.39 -6.87
C ARG A 68 -15.19 3.57 -7.65
N PRO A 69 -15.68 3.83 -8.87
CA PRO A 69 -15.23 4.99 -9.64
C PRO A 69 -15.55 6.29 -8.89
N VAL A 70 -14.60 7.21 -8.88
CA VAL A 70 -14.82 8.58 -8.40
C VAL A 70 -15.24 9.43 -9.60
N ALA A 71 -16.36 10.16 -9.46
CA ALA A 71 -16.86 11.01 -10.53
C ALA A 71 -15.80 12.04 -10.97
N GLY A 72 -15.51 12.08 -12.27
CA GLY A 72 -14.48 12.95 -12.85
C GLY A 72 -13.04 12.42 -12.79
N ALA A 73 -12.77 11.30 -12.10
CA ALA A 73 -11.45 10.70 -12.06
C ALA A 73 -11.26 9.65 -13.18
N SER A 74 -10.59 10.06 -14.27
CA SER A 74 -10.29 9.15 -15.40
C SER A 74 -9.21 8.10 -15.07
N LYS A 75 -8.37 8.36 -14.06
CA LYS A 75 -7.33 7.46 -13.55
C LYS A 75 -7.48 7.29 -12.03
N PRO A 76 -8.19 6.24 -11.58
CA PRO A 76 -8.53 6.05 -10.17
C PRO A 76 -7.31 6.03 -9.24
N PHE A 77 -6.24 5.34 -9.61
CA PHE A 77 -5.02 5.28 -8.78
C PHE A 77 -4.33 6.63 -8.64
N ASP A 78 -4.13 7.35 -9.74
CA ASP A 78 -3.49 8.68 -9.71
C ASP A 78 -4.29 9.67 -8.87
N HIS A 79 -5.61 9.70 -9.06
CA HIS A 79 -6.51 10.53 -8.26
C HIS A 79 -6.41 10.19 -6.77
N HIS A 80 -6.47 8.90 -6.41
CA HIS A 80 -6.40 8.47 -5.01
C HIS A 80 -5.01 8.70 -4.40
N LEU A 81 -3.94 8.48 -5.16
CA LEU A 81 -2.56 8.75 -4.73
C LEU A 81 -2.37 10.24 -4.39
N ARG A 82 -2.86 11.14 -5.23
CA ARG A 82 -2.83 12.60 -4.97
C ARG A 82 -3.64 12.96 -3.74
N HIS A 83 -4.81 12.36 -3.59
CA HIS A 83 -5.65 12.53 -2.39
C HIS A 83 -4.89 12.10 -1.13
N VAL A 84 -4.27 10.92 -1.11
CA VAL A 84 -3.47 10.42 0.02
C VAL A 84 -2.26 11.32 0.30
N ILE A 85 -1.53 11.76 -0.72
CA ILE A 85 -0.39 12.66 -0.52
C ILE A 85 -0.84 13.97 0.16
N ALA A 86 -1.97 14.53 -0.26
CA ALA A 86 -2.52 15.73 0.35
C ALA A 86 -3.05 15.48 1.76
N LEU A 87 -3.90 14.46 1.95
CA LEU A 87 -4.57 14.14 3.21
C LEU A 87 -3.59 13.82 4.33
N TYR A 88 -2.50 13.12 4.01
CA TYR A 88 -1.47 12.72 4.98
C TYR A 88 -0.27 13.68 5.00
N GLU A 89 -0.37 14.84 4.34
CA GLU A 89 0.66 15.90 4.31
C GLU A 89 2.05 15.40 3.86
N LEU A 90 2.09 14.59 2.80
CA LEU A 90 3.30 13.91 2.33
C LEU A 90 4.08 14.69 1.26
N SER A 91 3.68 15.94 0.95
CA SER A 91 4.27 16.76 -0.12
C SER A 91 5.76 17.09 0.06
N ALA A 92 6.29 16.99 1.29
CA ALA A 92 7.73 17.09 1.52
C ALA A 92 8.51 15.89 0.92
N LEU A 93 7.87 14.72 0.90
CA LEU A 93 8.47 13.45 0.46
C LEU A 93 8.23 13.16 -1.02
N PHE A 94 7.17 13.72 -1.62
CA PHE A 94 6.75 13.46 -2.99
C PHE A 94 6.42 14.76 -3.74
N ARG A 95 6.95 14.91 -4.95
CA ARG A 95 6.69 16.04 -5.86
C ARG A 95 6.00 15.58 -7.12
N ASP A 96 5.21 16.47 -7.70
CA ASP A 96 4.51 16.28 -8.97
C ASP A 96 5.21 17.09 -10.06
N ASP A 97 6.41 16.65 -10.43
CA ASP A 97 7.29 17.35 -11.38
C ASP A 97 7.84 16.42 -12.48
N GLY A 98 7.36 15.18 -12.54
CA GLY A 98 7.71 14.23 -13.58
C GLY A 98 7.07 14.57 -14.92
N HIS A 99 7.78 14.23 -16.00
CA HIS A 99 7.32 14.51 -17.37
C HIS A 99 6.28 13.52 -17.89
N ALA A 100 6.11 12.37 -17.24
CA ALA A 100 5.16 11.34 -17.63
C ALA A 100 3.76 11.64 -17.03
N PRO A 101 2.66 11.21 -17.67
CA PRO A 101 1.32 11.54 -17.20
C PRO A 101 0.93 10.77 -15.92
N TYR A 102 -0.08 11.29 -15.22
CA TYR A 102 -0.72 10.64 -14.07
C TYR A 102 0.25 10.36 -12.91
N HIS A 103 0.17 9.18 -12.28
CA HIS A 103 1.00 8.82 -11.13
C HIS A 103 2.48 8.75 -11.48
N HIS A 104 2.85 8.57 -12.75
CA HIS A 104 4.25 8.63 -13.19
C HIS A 104 4.86 10.05 -13.13
N ALA A 105 4.03 11.09 -12.98
CA ALA A 105 4.49 12.45 -12.69
C ALA A 105 4.97 12.60 -11.24
N ILE A 106 4.49 11.74 -10.34
CA ILE A 106 4.79 11.82 -8.92
C ILE A 106 6.11 11.10 -8.62
N ARG A 107 7.05 11.82 -8.02
CA ARG A 107 8.42 11.38 -7.75
C ARG A 107 8.82 11.67 -6.31
N PRO A 108 9.44 10.72 -5.59
CA PRO A 108 10.09 11.03 -4.33
C PRO A 108 11.12 12.15 -4.45
N THR A 109 11.20 13.02 -3.44
CA THR A 109 12.24 14.07 -3.37
C THR A 109 13.60 13.48 -2.94
N GLY A 110 14.68 14.24 -3.07
CA GLY A 110 16.03 13.77 -2.70
C GLY A 110 16.72 12.88 -3.76
N TYR A 111 16.24 12.93 -5.00
CA TYR A 111 16.84 12.22 -6.14
C TYR A 111 16.81 13.10 -7.39
N ASP A 112 17.93 13.14 -8.10
CA ASP A 112 18.06 13.77 -9.40
C ASP A 112 17.69 12.74 -10.48
N TYR A 113 16.49 12.86 -11.02
CA TYR A 113 15.95 11.98 -12.06
C TYR A 113 16.56 12.23 -13.44
N HIS A 114 17.20 13.38 -13.68
CA HIS A 114 17.91 13.64 -14.93
C HIS A 114 19.28 12.97 -14.94
N ARG A 115 19.94 12.91 -13.78
CA ARG A 115 21.27 12.30 -13.62
C ARG A 115 21.22 10.86 -13.10
N ASP A 116 20.03 10.38 -12.76
CA ASP A 116 19.78 9.08 -12.12
C ASP A 116 20.64 8.86 -10.87
N LYS A 117 20.65 9.85 -9.97
CA LYS A 117 21.50 9.86 -8.76
C LYS A 117 20.79 10.42 -7.55
N VAL A 118 21.15 9.91 -6.37
CA VAL A 118 20.74 10.48 -5.09
C VAL A 118 21.34 11.88 -4.95
N ASP A 119 20.49 12.86 -4.62
CA ASP A 119 20.94 14.16 -4.11
C ASP A 119 21.20 14.01 -2.60
N PRO A 120 22.45 14.12 -2.12
CA PRO A 120 22.77 13.88 -0.72
C PRO A 120 21.98 14.77 0.25
N SER A 121 21.88 16.06 -0.04
CA SER A 121 21.22 17.04 0.83
C SER A 121 19.70 16.83 0.83
N GLY A 122 19.12 16.65 -0.36
CA GLY A 122 17.70 16.35 -0.48
C GLY A 122 17.32 15.01 0.17
N MET A 123 18.18 14.00 0.10
CA MET A 123 17.95 12.71 0.76
C MET A 123 18.08 12.78 2.29
N GLU A 124 19.00 13.61 2.79
CA GLU A 124 19.08 13.90 4.23
C GLU A 124 17.80 14.55 4.74
N LEU A 125 17.31 15.58 4.04
CA LEU A 125 16.05 16.25 4.34
C LEU A 125 14.87 15.27 4.27
N TRP A 126 14.75 14.48 3.20
CA TRP A 126 13.69 13.47 3.05
C TRP A 126 13.62 12.54 4.27
N ARG A 127 14.77 12.06 4.73
CA ARG A 127 14.83 11.16 5.90
C ARG A 127 14.58 11.88 7.22
N ALA A 128 14.93 13.16 7.34
CA ALA A 128 14.59 13.96 8.50
C ALA A 128 13.07 14.15 8.60
N ASP A 129 12.44 14.59 7.51
CA ASP A 129 10.99 14.77 7.42
C ASP A 129 10.24 13.48 7.67
N TYR A 130 10.70 12.36 7.11
CA TYR A 130 10.09 11.05 7.35
C TYR A 130 10.17 10.63 8.83
N ARG A 131 11.32 10.83 9.50
CA ARG A 131 11.50 10.36 10.89
C ARG A 131 10.61 11.08 11.90
N VAL A 132 10.29 12.35 11.65
CA VAL A 132 9.44 13.13 12.57
C VAL A 132 7.95 12.87 12.37
N MET A 133 7.57 12.17 11.30
CA MET A 133 6.17 11.79 11.05
C MET A 133 5.68 10.76 12.08
N PRO A 134 4.40 10.83 12.49
CA PRO A 134 3.73 9.74 13.18
C PRO A 134 3.73 8.45 12.35
N ASP A 135 3.68 7.30 13.03
CA ASP A 135 3.72 5.95 12.43
C ASP A 135 2.76 5.78 11.24
N VAL A 136 1.53 6.28 11.33
CA VAL A 136 0.52 6.19 10.26
C VAL A 136 1.02 6.84 8.97
N ARG A 137 1.59 8.05 9.07
CA ARG A 137 2.12 8.79 7.91
C ARG A 137 3.39 8.13 7.38
N GLN A 138 4.25 7.59 8.26
CA GLN A 138 5.40 6.79 7.84
C GLN A 138 4.97 5.55 7.07
N MET A 139 3.95 4.82 7.54
CA MET A 139 3.41 3.64 6.86
C MET A 139 2.79 3.98 5.50
N MET A 140 2.09 5.12 5.37
CA MET A 140 1.57 5.60 4.07
C MET A 140 2.71 5.93 3.11
N ALA A 141 3.66 6.75 3.54
CA ALA A 141 4.79 7.15 2.73
C ALA A 141 5.64 5.94 2.29
N ALA A 142 5.89 4.99 3.21
CA ALA A 142 6.62 3.78 2.91
C ALA A 142 5.87 2.88 1.91
N SER A 143 4.54 2.78 2.04
CA SER A 143 3.70 2.02 1.09
C SER A 143 3.77 2.60 -0.31
N ILE A 144 3.59 3.93 -0.47
CA ILE A 144 3.75 4.62 -1.76
C ILE A 144 5.16 4.38 -2.33
N ARG A 145 6.19 4.45 -1.47
CA ARG A 145 7.58 4.21 -1.88
C ARG A 145 7.81 2.80 -2.40
N TRP A 146 7.29 1.78 -1.72
CA TRP A 146 7.42 0.38 -2.16
C TRP A 146 6.65 0.10 -3.43
N LEU A 147 5.46 0.69 -3.61
CA LEU A 147 4.69 0.61 -4.86
C LEU A 147 5.49 1.21 -6.01
N HIS A 148 5.96 2.45 -5.88
CA HIS A 148 6.76 3.09 -6.94
C HIS A 148 8.06 2.31 -7.27
N ARG A 149 8.71 1.62 -6.31
CA ARG A 149 9.87 0.77 -6.63
C ARG A 149 9.51 -0.62 -7.13
N ALA A 150 8.25 -1.02 -7.03
CA ALA A 150 7.82 -2.41 -7.16
C ALA A 150 8.65 -3.38 -6.28
N GLY A 151 8.98 -2.98 -5.04
CA GLY A 151 9.76 -3.82 -4.14
C GLY A 151 10.48 -3.10 -3.01
N LYS A 152 11.53 -3.77 -2.47
CA LYS A 152 12.33 -3.24 -1.37
C LYS A 152 13.04 -1.95 -1.78
N ASP A 153 12.96 -0.94 -0.93
CA ASP A 153 13.66 0.32 -1.11
C ASP A 153 14.92 0.37 -0.23
N ASN A 154 16.09 0.44 -0.87
CA ASN A 154 17.38 0.60 -0.18
C ASN A 154 17.96 2.02 -0.34
N VAL A 155 17.19 2.95 -0.92
CA VAL A 155 17.64 4.30 -1.27
C VAL A 155 17.07 5.31 -0.28
N TRP A 156 15.75 5.47 -0.22
CA TRP A 156 15.05 6.38 0.69
C TRP A 156 14.90 5.78 2.09
N LEU A 157 14.36 4.56 2.18
CA LEU A 157 14.00 3.90 3.44
C LEU A 157 15.20 3.26 4.18
N ARG A 158 16.41 3.66 3.82
CA ARG A 158 17.63 3.22 4.50
C ARG A 158 17.78 3.95 5.84
N ARG A 159 17.92 3.20 6.94
CA ARG A 159 18.15 3.73 8.31
C ARG A 159 17.03 4.67 8.79
N VAL A 160 15.79 4.35 8.42
CA VAL A 160 14.56 4.97 8.96
C VAL A 160 13.59 3.84 9.36
N PRO A 161 12.59 4.12 10.22
CA PRO A 161 11.59 3.12 10.58
C PRO A 161 10.85 2.59 9.34
N CYS A 162 10.95 1.29 9.06
CA CYS A 162 10.27 0.68 7.91
C CYS A 162 10.04 -0.84 8.05
N THR A 163 10.14 -1.39 9.27
CA THR A 163 10.20 -2.84 9.53
C THR A 163 8.99 -3.35 10.31
N TRP A 164 7.83 -2.72 10.15
CA TRP A 164 6.62 -3.11 10.86
C TRP A 164 6.13 -4.50 10.45
N HIS A 165 5.62 -5.24 11.42
CA HIS A 165 4.81 -6.41 11.15
C HIS A 165 3.50 -5.98 10.47
N ALA A 166 3.04 -6.71 9.45
CA ALA A 166 1.86 -6.35 8.68
C ALA A 166 0.61 -6.23 9.55
N ALA A 167 0.41 -7.16 10.49
CA ALA A 167 -0.73 -7.12 11.40
C ALA A 167 -0.73 -5.90 12.33
N GLU A 168 0.44 -5.49 12.84
CA GLU A 168 0.57 -4.31 13.70
C GLU A 168 0.36 -3.02 12.88
N ALA A 169 0.87 -2.98 11.65
CA ALA A 169 0.62 -1.88 10.74
C ALA A 169 -0.87 -1.74 10.41
N ILE A 170 -1.56 -2.84 10.06
CA ILE A 170 -3.01 -2.82 9.80
C ILE A 170 -3.77 -2.33 11.04
N ALA A 171 -3.42 -2.80 12.24
CA ALA A 171 -4.04 -2.32 13.47
C ALA A 171 -3.80 -0.83 13.70
N CYS A 172 -2.57 -0.34 13.49
CA CYS A 172 -2.23 1.08 13.58
C CYS A 172 -3.04 1.93 12.59
N LEU A 173 -3.12 1.51 11.33
CA LEU A 173 -3.90 2.20 10.30
C LEU A 173 -5.40 2.23 10.66
N ARG A 174 -5.95 1.12 11.14
CA ARG A 174 -7.36 1.06 11.56
C ARG A 174 -7.65 1.96 12.75
N ALA A 175 -6.79 1.94 13.76
CA ALA A 175 -6.94 2.78 14.96
C ALA A 175 -6.91 4.29 14.64
N ASN A 176 -6.33 4.67 13.51
CA ASN A 176 -6.23 6.05 13.05
C ASN A 176 -7.13 6.37 11.86
N GLY A 177 -8.09 5.49 11.50
CA GLY A 177 -9.01 5.71 10.38
C GLY A 177 -8.37 5.68 8.98
N ALA A 178 -7.10 5.28 8.88
CA ALA A 178 -6.30 5.35 7.65
C ALA A 178 -6.31 4.06 6.81
N PHE A 179 -6.95 3.00 7.31
CA PHE A 179 -6.87 1.69 6.68
C PHE A 179 -7.60 1.60 5.34
N GLU A 180 -8.76 2.26 5.19
CA GLU A 180 -9.49 2.27 3.91
C GLU A 180 -8.70 3.00 2.82
N ASP A 181 -8.11 4.16 3.14
CA ASP A 181 -7.26 4.91 2.21
C ASP A 181 -6.07 4.07 1.75
N TRP A 182 -5.42 3.39 2.69
CA TRP A 182 -4.33 2.48 2.37
C TRP A 182 -4.79 1.29 1.52
N ALA A 183 -5.91 0.67 1.87
CA ALA A 183 -6.46 -0.47 1.14
C ALA A 183 -6.87 -0.08 -0.29
N ARG A 184 -7.40 1.14 -0.49
CA ARG A 184 -7.73 1.67 -1.81
C ARG A 184 -6.47 1.99 -2.62
N LEU A 185 -5.42 2.54 -2.01
CA LEU A 185 -4.10 2.71 -2.66
C LEU A 185 -3.56 1.35 -3.13
N TYR A 186 -3.63 0.35 -2.25
CA TYR A 186 -3.21 -1.01 -2.53
C TYR A 186 -4.04 -1.61 -3.68
N ALA A 187 -5.36 -1.60 -3.60
CA ALA A 187 -6.27 -2.20 -4.58
C ALA A 187 -6.15 -1.56 -5.96
N LEU A 188 -6.10 -0.22 -6.04
CA LEU A 188 -6.09 0.50 -7.31
C LEU A 188 -4.74 0.46 -8.04
N TYR A 189 -3.66 0.01 -7.39
CA TYR A 189 -2.32 0.07 -7.94
C TYR A 189 -2.19 -0.67 -9.28
N PRO A 190 -1.86 0.03 -10.39
CA PRO A 190 -1.76 -0.56 -11.72
C PRO A 190 -0.33 -0.96 -12.11
N GLY A 191 0.67 -0.73 -11.25
CA GLY A 191 2.07 -0.59 -11.65
C GLY A 191 2.52 0.88 -11.57
N TRP A 192 3.83 1.12 -11.63
CA TRP A 192 4.46 2.45 -11.67
C TRP A 192 5.53 2.49 -12.75
#